data_AF-A0A9Q3EIG6-F1
#
_entry.id   AF-A0A9Q3EIG6-F1
#
_cell.length_a   1.000
_cell.length_b   1.000
_cell.length_c   1.000
_cell.angle_alpha   90.00
_cell.angle_beta   90.00
_cell.angle_gamma   90.00
#
_symmetry.space_group_name_H-M   'P 1'
#
loop_
_entity.id
_entity.type
_entity.pdbx_description
1 polymer ?
#
loop_
_entity_poly.entity_id
_entity_poly.type
_entity_poly.pdbx_seq_one_letter_code
_entity_poly.pdbx_strand_id
1 'polypeptide(L)'
;MLEKGWNPRLPNETLKKYLVNIYPTESSCKIILDKGRHDCNRCMQYSFKEAKEIWDKSHKPPHFKVGDCVLVSTLIVNKLEGWKKLKY
;
A
#
# COMPACT_ATOMS: atom_id res chain seq x y z
N MET A 1 34.52 16.75 -50.82
CA MET A 1 33.07 17.03 -50.67
C MET A 1 32.57 16.22 -49.48
N LEU A 2 32.37 16.86 -48.32
CA LEU A 2 31.77 16.23 -47.14
C LEU A 2 30.27 16.51 -47.18
N GLU A 3 29.48 15.58 -47.72
CA GLU A 3 28.03 15.77 -47.79
C GLU A 3 27.35 15.36 -46.47
N LYS A 4 26.69 16.36 -45.87
CA LYS A 4 25.33 16.30 -45.30
C LYS A 4 24.97 15.07 -44.46
N GLY A 5 25.17 15.22 -43.15
CA GLY A 5 24.57 14.35 -42.13
C GLY A 5 23.73 15.09 -41.08
N TRP A 6 23.33 16.34 -41.30
CA TRP A 6 22.48 17.05 -40.34
C TRP A 6 21.00 16.80 -40.65
N ASN A 7 20.39 15.88 -39.89
CA ASN A 7 18.97 15.58 -39.96
C ASN A 7 18.23 16.30 -38.81
N PRO A 8 17.52 17.42 -39.07
CA PRO A 8 16.82 18.18 -38.04
C PRO A 8 15.59 17.46 -37.44
N ARG A 9 15.30 16.22 -37.89
CA ARG A 9 14.22 15.37 -37.39
C ARG A 9 14.71 14.17 -36.58
N LEU A 10 15.95 14.18 -36.12
CA LEU A 10 16.39 13.18 -35.14
C LEU A 10 15.49 13.33 -33.89
N PRO A 11 14.74 12.29 -33.49
CA PRO A 11 13.92 12.38 -32.30
C PRO A 11 14.87 12.64 -31.14
N ASN A 12 14.79 13.83 -30.55
CA ASN A 12 15.65 14.24 -29.43
C ASN A 12 15.60 13.21 -28.28
N GLU A 13 14.54 12.42 -28.21
CA GLU A 13 14.35 11.35 -27.24
C GLU A 13 15.30 10.16 -27.43
N THR A 14 15.69 9.82 -28.67
CA THR A 14 16.58 8.67 -28.95
C THR A 14 17.99 8.92 -28.42
N LEU A 15 18.48 10.16 -28.52
CA LEU A 15 19.78 10.58 -27.99
C LEU A 15 19.77 10.70 -26.45
N LYS A 16 18.61 11.01 -25.86
CA LYS A 16 18.43 11.12 -24.41
C LYS A 16 18.33 9.78 -23.68
N LYS A 17 18.13 8.68 -24.40
CA LYS A 17 18.03 7.33 -23.81
C LYS A 17 19.31 6.88 -23.09
N TYR A 18 20.47 7.39 -23.51
CA TYR A 18 21.78 7.05 -22.96
C TYR A 18 22.37 8.14 -22.05
N LEU A 19 21.71 9.30 -21.96
CA LEU A 19 22.15 10.36 -21.05
C LEU A 19 21.70 10.00 -19.64
N VAL A 20 22.65 9.88 -18.72
CA VAL A 20 22.38 9.77 -17.29
C VAL A 20 21.67 11.06 -16.87
N ASN A 21 20.37 10.97 -16.65
CA ASN A 21 19.59 12.11 -16.21
C ASN A 21 19.90 12.32 -14.71
N ILE A 22 20.80 13.26 -14.41
CA ILE A 22 21.27 13.56 -13.05
C ILE A 22 20.11 14.06 -12.18
N TYR A 23 19.09 14.66 -12.80
CA TYR A 23 17.88 15.12 -12.14
C TYR A 23 16.66 14.39 -12.69
N PRO A 24 15.76 13.90 -11.82
CA PRO A 24 14.52 13.30 -12.29
C PRO A 24 13.72 14.36 -13.04
N THR A 25 13.43 14.09 -14.31
CA THR A 25 12.49 14.89 -15.09
C THR A 25 11.08 14.68 -14.52
N GLU A 26 10.15 15.58 -14.80
CA GLU A 26 8.74 15.45 -14.35
C GLU A 26 8.15 14.07 -14.69
N SER A 27 8.46 13.54 -15.88
CA SER A 27 8.07 12.19 -16.30
C SER A 27 8.69 11.09 -15.43
N SER A 28 9.94 11.25 -15.01
CA SER A 28 10.64 10.32 -14.12
C SER A 28 10.07 10.38 -12.70
N CYS A 29 9.73 11.57 -12.20
CA CYS A 29 9.06 11.74 -10.91
C CYS A 29 7.72 10.98 -10.87
N LYS A 30 6.91 11.10 -11.91
CA LYS A 30 5.64 10.36 -12.01
C LYS A 30 5.86 8.85 -11.97
N ILE A 31 6.81 8.33 -12.75
CA ILE A 31 7.13 6.89 -12.78
C ILE A 31 7.57 6.39 -11.40
N ILE A 32 8.41 7.16 -10.69
CA ILE A 32 8.87 6.81 -9.34
C ILE A 32 7.70 6.80 -8.35
N LEU A 33 6.81 7.80 -8.40
CA LEU A 33 5.63 7.87 -7.54
C LEU A 33 4.65 6.72 -7.81
N ASP A 34 4.41 6.38 -9.08
CA ASP A 34 3.52 5.30 -9.46
C ASP A 34 4.07 3.94 -8.99
N LYS A 35 5.39 3.72 -9.11
CA LYS A 35 6.06 2.54 -8.56
C LYS A 35 5.95 2.50 -7.03
N GLY A 36 6.20 3.62 -6.36
CA GLY A 36 6.08 3.72 -4.90
C GLY A 36 4.67 3.39 -4.42
N ARG A 37 3.63 3.91 -5.08
CA ARG A 37 2.22 3.59 -4.78
C ARG A 37 1.92 2.11 -4.97
N HIS A 38 2.42 1.52 -6.04
CA HIS A 38 2.24 0.09 -6.32
C HIS A 38 2.86 -0.78 -5.22
N ASP A 39 4.09 -0.48 -4.82
CA ASP A 39 4.79 -1.22 -3.78
C ASP A 39 4.16 -0.99 -2.39
N CYS A 40 3.72 0.24 -2.07
CA CYS A 40 2.94 0.51 -0.85
C CYS A 40 1.67 -0.33 -0.78
N ASN A 41 0.88 -0.38 -1.85
CA ASN A 41 -0.33 -1.19 -1.91
C ASN A 41 -0.03 -2.68 -1.71
N ARG A 42 1.04 -3.18 -2.33
CA ARG A 42 1.49 -4.56 -2.17
C ARG A 42 1.90 -4.87 -0.73
N CYS A 43 2.67 -3.98 -0.09
CA CYS A 43 3.06 -4.13 1.32
C CYS A 43 1.85 -4.17 2.26
N MET A 44 0.85 -3.31 2.03
CA MET A 44 -0.39 -3.34 2.81
C MET A 44 -1.11 -4.69 2.68
N GLN A 45 -1.25 -5.20 1.45
CA GLN A 45 -1.89 -6.50 1.21
C GLN A 45 -1.17 -7.64 1.92
N TYR A 46 0.16 -7.66 1.88
CA TYR A 46 0.95 -8.66 2.60
C TYR A 46 0.79 -8.56 4.11
N SER A 47 0.84 -7.34 4.66
CA SER A 47 0.65 -7.13 6.10
C SER A 47 -0.73 -7.61 6.58
N PHE A 48 -1.81 -7.31 5.83
CA PHE A 48 -3.14 -7.82 6.15
C PHE A 48 -3.22 -9.34 6.07
N LYS A 49 -2.60 -9.94 5.05
CA LYS A 49 -2.59 -11.40 4.89
C LYS A 49 -1.83 -12.07 6.03
N GLU A 50 -0.67 -11.56 6.40
CA GLU A 50 0.15 -12.08 7.50
C GLU A 50 -0.58 -11.95 8.84
N ALA A 51 -1.17 -10.79 9.13
CA ALA A 51 -1.98 -10.59 10.33
C ALA A 51 -3.15 -11.56 10.41
N LYS A 52 -3.83 -11.82 9.28
CA LYS A 52 -4.90 -12.81 9.20
C LYS A 52 -4.38 -14.23 9.46
N GLU A 53 -3.27 -14.62 8.84
CA GLU A 53 -2.70 -15.96 9.07
C GLU A 53 -2.27 -16.17 10.53
N ILE A 54 -1.72 -15.15 11.18
CA ILE A 54 -1.39 -15.19 12.62
C ILE A 54 -2.67 -15.31 13.46
N TRP A 55 -3.70 -14.54 13.13
CA TRP A 55 -5.00 -14.61 13.79
C TRP A 55 -5.61 -16.00 13.64
N ASP A 56 -5.71 -16.54 12.43
CA ASP A 56 -6.30 -17.84 12.17
C ASP A 56 -5.53 -18.98 12.86
N LYS A 57 -4.20 -18.85 13.04
CA LYS A 57 -3.38 -19.82 13.78
C LYS A 57 -3.56 -19.74 15.30
N SER A 58 -3.66 -18.52 15.84
CA SER A 58 -3.69 -18.28 17.29
C SER A 58 -5.11 -18.32 17.88
N HIS A 59 -6.10 -17.94 17.08
CA HIS A 59 -7.48 -17.82 17.50
C HIS A 59 -8.17 -19.19 17.45
N LYS A 60 -8.40 -19.78 18.62
CA LYS A 60 -9.29 -20.93 18.77
C LYS A 60 -10.71 -20.40 19.00
N PRO A 61 -11.73 -20.91 18.28
CA PRO A 61 -13.10 -20.53 18.55
C PRO A 61 -13.43 -20.88 20.01
N PRO A 62 -13.99 -19.94 20.78
CA PRO A 62 -14.36 -20.21 22.17
C PRO A 62 -15.48 -21.26 22.21
N HIS A 63 -15.32 -22.26 23.08
CA HIS A 63 -16.38 -23.22 23.36
C HIS A 63 -17.19 -22.70 24.54
N PHE A 64 -18.43 -22.28 24.27
CA PHE A 64 -19.38 -21.88 25.31
C PHE A 64 -20.24 -23.05 25.74
N LYS A 65 -20.58 -23.13 27.02
CA LYS A 65 -21.59 -24.03 27.59
C LYS A 65 -22.79 -23.23 28.07
N VAL A 66 -23.94 -23.88 28.13
CA VAL A 66 -25.16 -23.28 28.68
C VAL A 66 -24.92 -22.96 30.16
N GLY A 67 -25.02 -21.69 30.53
CA GLY A 67 -24.75 -21.18 31.89
C GLY A 67 -23.44 -20.40 32.04
N ASP A 68 -22.57 -20.36 31.01
CA ASP A 68 -21.34 -19.58 31.07
C ASP A 68 -21.63 -18.06 30.99
N CYS A 69 -21.00 -17.29 31.87
CA CYS A 69 -21.03 -15.84 31.80
C CYS A 69 -20.13 -15.35 30.67
N VAL A 70 -20.73 -14.94 29.55
CA VAL A 70 -20.03 -14.40 28.40
C VAL A 70 -20.22 -12.89 28.30
N LEU A 71 -19.14 -12.18 28.01
CA LEU A 71 -19.20 -10.73 27.78
C LEU A 71 -19.58 -10.47 26.33
N VAL A 72 -20.79 -9.97 26.11
CA VAL A 72 -21.27 -9.59 24.77
C VAL A 72 -21.01 -8.10 24.58
N SER A 73 -19.95 -7.74 23.84
CA SER A 73 -19.77 -6.36 23.40
C SER A 73 -20.56 -6.14 22.12
N THR A 74 -21.76 -5.58 22.20
CA THR A 74 -22.45 -5.06 21.02
C THR A 74 -21.63 -3.89 20.47
N LEU A 75 -21.14 -4.04 19.23
CA LEU A 75 -20.56 -2.92 18.49
C LEU A 75 -21.69 -1.94 18.15
N ILE A 76 -21.93 -0.97 19.03
CA ILE A 76 -22.77 0.18 18.72
C ILE A 76 -21.96 1.04 17.74
N VAL A 77 -22.10 0.76 16.45
CA VAL A 77 -21.40 1.46 15.35
C VAL A 77 -21.66 2.98 15.34
N ASN A 78 -22.60 3.46 16.15
CA ASN A 78 -23.02 4.86 16.21
C ASN A 78 -22.47 5.68 17.38
N LYS A 79 -21.57 5.16 18.24
CA LYS A 79 -20.96 5.98 19.31
C LYS A 79 -19.45 5.80 19.39
N LEU A 80 -18.75 6.69 18.69
CA LEU A 80 -17.31 6.99 18.83
C LEU A 80 -16.98 7.67 20.18
N GLU A 81 -17.65 7.29 21.28
CA GLU A 81 -17.20 7.69 22.62
C GLU A 81 -16.58 6.45 23.26
N GLY A 82 -15.28 6.55 23.53
CA GLY A 82 -14.43 5.45 23.98
C GLY A 82 -14.90 4.73 25.24
N TRP A 83 -14.09 3.76 25.67
CA TRP A 83 -14.44 2.81 26.73
C TRP A 83 -14.88 3.52 28.02
N LYS A 84 -16.16 3.39 28.38
CA LYS A 84 -16.69 3.83 29.68
C LYS A 84 -16.64 2.64 30.65
N LYS A 85 -15.87 2.78 31.74
CA LYS A 85 -15.88 1.83 32.85
C LYS A 85 -17.29 1.75 33.43
N LEU A 86 -17.81 0.53 33.57
CA LEU A 86 -19.01 0.24 34.36
C LEU A 86 -18.72 0.66 35.82
N LYS A 87 -19.54 1.57 36.37
CA LYS A 87 -19.58 1.83 37.80
C LYS A 87 -20.54 0.81 38.42
N TYR A 88 -20.06 0.15 39.48
CA TYR A 88 -20.86 -0.71 40.35
C TYR A 88 -22.02 0.07 40.98
#